data_AF-A0A1G0Y035-F1
#
_entry.id   AF-A0A1G0Y035-F1
#
_cell.length_a   1.000
_cell.length_b   1.000
_cell.length_c   1.000
_cell.angle_alpha   90.00
_cell.angle_beta   90.00
_cell.angle_gamma   90.00
#
_symmetry.space_group_name_H-M   'P 1'
#
loop_
_entity.id
_entity.type
_entity.pdbx_description
1 polymer ?
#
loop_
_entity_poly.entity_id
_entity_poly.type
_entity_poly.pdbx_seq_one_letter_code
_entity_poly.pdbx_strand_id
1 'polypeptide(L)'
;MSFQEVYKNQVALLLEVLPILNEFDCFALKGGTAINLFVHDMPRLSVDIDLTYLPVESRDIFLSNIEVELLKMKQLVARLGLTVKTVLLNNGAISKLQVYNNHAMIKIEPNFVLRGAVFPCEEKELCDKAQDEFLKFMRVKTLSVADLYGGKIYAALDRYHPRDLFDIKLLLENQGLTEEVRQAFIIYLASGSRPMHELLEPRITDASQQEFEHTFKNEFAGMTTTSVTHAELKDIRVHLPRLLLDSFTENERLFLIHLKSGTPDWSLLPVDGIEHLPGVQWKLQNINKISHDKKNEQLNKLKRVLKV
;
A
#
# COMPACT_ATOMS: atom_id res chain seq x y z
N MET A 1 -19.55 23.79 -0.91
CA MET A 1 -18.12 23.62 -0.61
C MET A 1 -17.43 23.20 -1.90
N SER A 2 -16.29 23.80 -2.21
CA SER A 2 -15.45 23.32 -3.29
C SER A 2 -14.95 21.90 -2.98
N PHE A 3 -14.57 21.12 -4.00
CA PHE A 3 -13.94 19.81 -3.78
C PHE A 3 -12.71 19.91 -2.86
N GLN A 4 -11.94 20.98 -3.01
CA GLN A 4 -10.76 21.24 -2.20
C GLN A 4 -11.09 21.45 -0.71
N GLU A 5 -12.17 22.18 -0.39
CA GLU A 5 -12.62 22.38 1.00
C GLU A 5 -13.05 21.07 1.66
N VAL A 6 -13.74 20.19 0.93
CA VAL A 6 -14.16 18.88 1.45
C VAL A 6 -12.93 18.05 1.84
N TYR A 7 -11.94 17.95 0.95
CA TYR A 7 -10.72 17.20 1.24
C TYR A 7 -9.90 17.82 2.37
N LYS A 8 -9.82 19.16 2.46
CA LYS A 8 -9.16 19.82 3.59
C LYS A 8 -9.84 19.51 4.92
N ASN A 9 -11.17 19.51 4.97
CA ASN A 9 -11.91 19.11 6.19
C ASN A 9 -11.63 17.66 6.58
N GLN A 10 -11.48 16.76 5.60
CA GLN A 10 -11.10 15.37 5.85
C GLN A 10 -9.68 15.25 6.38
N VAL A 11 -8.72 15.97 5.80
CA VAL A 11 -7.32 15.97 6.29
C VAL A 11 -7.24 16.55 7.70
N ALA A 12 -7.98 17.62 7.99
CA ALA A 12 -8.05 18.18 9.34
C ALA A 12 -8.58 17.15 10.37
N LEU A 13 -9.65 16.43 10.04
CA LEU A 13 -10.18 15.34 10.87
C LEU A 13 -9.17 14.19 10.99
N LEU A 14 -8.48 13.83 9.91
CA LEU A 14 -7.43 12.82 9.92
C LEU A 14 -6.32 13.19 10.92
N LEU A 15 -5.82 14.43 10.87
CA LEU A 15 -4.77 14.92 11.76
C LEU A 15 -5.23 15.09 13.22
N GLU A 16 -6.53 15.22 13.47
CA GLU A 16 -7.09 15.15 14.82
C GLU A 16 -7.04 13.73 15.40
N VAL A 17 -7.26 12.72 14.55
CA VAL A 17 -7.34 11.31 14.95
C VAL A 17 -5.98 10.62 14.98
N LEU A 18 -5.09 10.95 14.05
CA LEU A 18 -3.82 10.25 13.83
C LEU A 18 -2.94 10.07 15.08
N PRO A 19 -2.84 11.05 16.02
CA PRO A 19 -2.03 10.89 17.23
C PRO A 19 -2.45 9.71 18.11
N ILE A 20 -3.71 9.26 18.03
CA ILE A 20 -4.19 8.07 18.78
C ILE A 20 -3.41 6.82 18.38
N LEU A 21 -2.85 6.74 17.16
CA LEU A 21 -2.09 5.57 16.70
C LEU A 21 -0.87 5.28 17.58
N ASN A 22 -0.33 6.27 18.29
CA ASN A 22 0.81 6.09 19.20
C ASN A 22 0.48 5.23 20.42
N GLU A 23 -0.80 4.97 20.70
CA GLU A 23 -1.26 4.05 21.75
C GLU A 23 -1.34 2.57 21.28
N PHE A 24 -0.93 2.30 20.03
CA PHE A 24 -1.08 1.00 19.35
C PHE A 24 0.22 0.54 18.71
N ASP A 25 1.07 -0.12 19.48
CA ASP A 25 2.34 -0.66 18.96
C ASP A 25 2.18 -1.73 17.88
N CYS A 26 1.00 -2.36 17.80
CA CYS A 26 0.70 -3.38 16.81
C CYS A 26 0.39 -2.83 15.41
N PHE A 27 0.28 -1.51 15.24
CA PHE A 27 -0.01 -0.88 13.95
C PHE A 27 1.11 0.06 13.50
N ALA A 28 1.30 0.12 12.19
CA ALA A 28 2.07 1.18 11.52
C ALA A 28 1.23 1.82 10.41
N LEU A 29 1.38 3.14 10.26
CA LEU A 29 0.74 3.88 9.18
C LEU A 29 1.37 3.50 7.82
N LYS A 30 0.51 3.29 6.82
CA LYS A 30 0.93 3.00 5.45
C LYS A 30 0.20 3.88 4.43
N GLY A 31 0.42 3.56 3.15
CA GLY A 31 -0.43 4.05 2.07
C GLY A 31 -0.17 5.50 1.70
N GLY A 32 -1.17 6.13 1.07
CA GLY A 32 -1.04 7.50 0.56
C GLY A 32 -0.79 8.54 1.65
N THR A 33 -1.33 8.32 2.86
CA THR A 33 -1.22 9.23 3.99
C THR A 33 0.19 9.24 4.57
N ALA A 34 0.80 8.06 4.79
CA ALA A 34 2.22 8.00 5.16
C ALA A 34 3.12 8.69 4.11
N ILE A 35 2.91 8.39 2.82
CA ILE A 35 3.74 8.94 1.74
C ILE A 35 3.59 10.46 1.64
N ASN A 36 2.37 10.99 1.67
CA ASN A 36 2.14 12.39 1.35
C ASN A 36 2.22 13.33 2.56
N LEU A 37 2.05 12.82 3.79
CA LEU A 37 2.11 13.67 4.98
C LEU A 37 3.38 13.48 5.81
N PHE A 38 4.13 12.39 5.62
CA PHE A 38 5.30 12.06 6.45
C PHE A 38 6.58 11.78 5.64
N VAL A 39 6.49 11.51 4.34
CA VAL A 39 7.67 11.29 3.46
C VAL A 39 7.88 12.47 2.51
N HIS A 40 6.81 12.96 1.89
CA HIS A 40 6.81 14.14 1.04
C HIS A 40 6.14 15.33 1.73
N ASP A 41 6.45 16.52 1.24
CA ASP A 41 5.89 17.78 1.72
C ASP A 41 4.49 18.07 1.12
N MET A 42 3.55 17.16 1.38
CA MET A 42 2.14 17.24 0.98
C MET A 42 1.91 17.70 -0.48
N PRO A 43 2.43 16.97 -1.48
CA PRO A 43 2.24 17.30 -2.90
C PRO A 43 0.80 17.06 -3.36
N ARG A 44 0.06 16.16 -2.69
CA ARG A 44 -1.39 15.97 -2.81
C ARG A 44 -2.01 15.62 -1.45
N LEU A 45 -3.32 15.82 -1.33
CA LEU A 45 -4.06 15.43 -0.13
C LEU A 45 -4.29 13.90 -0.08
N SER A 46 -4.38 13.35 1.14
CA SER A 46 -4.72 11.95 1.43
C SER A 46 -5.65 11.91 2.64
N VAL A 47 -6.71 11.08 2.60
CA VAL A 47 -7.85 11.20 3.53
C VAL A 47 -8.23 9.92 4.26
N ASP A 48 -7.55 8.81 3.98
CA ASP A 48 -7.78 7.54 4.66
C ASP A 48 -6.57 7.19 5.55
N ILE A 49 -6.82 6.57 6.70
CA ILE A 49 -5.78 6.03 7.59
C ILE A 49 -5.65 4.53 7.30
N ASP A 50 -4.71 4.18 6.42
CA ASP A 50 -4.36 2.79 6.14
C ASP A 50 -3.35 2.28 7.17
N LEU A 51 -3.60 1.11 7.76
CA LEU A 51 -2.74 0.51 8.78
C LEU A 51 -2.22 -0.86 8.35
N THR A 52 -0.96 -1.15 8.67
CA THR A 52 -0.42 -2.51 8.67
C THR A 52 -0.42 -3.05 10.10
N TYR A 53 -1.01 -4.22 10.31
CA TYR A 53 -0.83 -4.98 11.56
C TYR A 53 0.54 -5.66 11.55
N LEU A 54 1.37 -5.35 12.55
CA LEU A 54 2.78 -5.75 12.62
C LEU A 54 3.00 -7.17 13.14
N PRO A 55 2.28 -7.66 14.17
CA PRO A 55 2.51 -9.01 14.68
C PRO A 55 2.27 -10.09 13.62
N VAL A 56 3.22 -11.02 13.51
CA VAL A 56 3.16 -12.17 12.61
C VAL A 56 2.59 -13.37 13.37
N GLU A 57 1.27 -13.54 13.24
CA GLU A 57 0.51 -14.54 14.00
C GLU A 57 -0.43 -15.34 13.08
N SER A 58 -0.95 -16.45 13.61
CA SER A 58 -1.91 -17.30 12.90
C SER A 58 -3.22 -16.56 12.60
N ARG A 59 -4.00 -17.06 11.64
CA ARG A 59 -5.22 -16.39 11.17
C ARG A 59 -6.23 -16.11 12.28
N ASP A 60 -6.46 -17.11 13.13
CA ASP A 60 -7.47 -17.04 14.18
C ASP A 60 -7.05 -16.07 15.29
N ILE A 61 -5.75 -15.97 15.55
CA ILE A 61 -5.19 -15.05 16.55
C ILE A 61 -5.24 -13.61 16.04
N PHE A 62 -4.69 -13.33 14.87
CA PHE A 62 -4.56 -11.92 14.42
C PHE A 62 -5.94 -11.28 14.18
N LEU A 63 -6.95 -12.03 13.72
CA LEU A 63 -8.29 -11.48 13.51
C LEU A 63 -8.92 -11.00 14.82
N SER A 64 -8.79 -11.80 15.89
CA SER A 64 -9.27 -11.42 17.22
C SER A 64 -8.48 -10.23 17.79
N ASN A 65 -7.15 -10.22 17.62
CA ASN A 65 -6.31 -9.13 18.09
C ASN A 65 -6.64 -7.81 17.39
N ILE A 66 -6.76 -7.80 16.05
CA ILE A 66 -7.17 -6.61 15.30
C ILE A 66 -8.53 -6.10 15.78
N GLU A 67 -9.50 -6.99 16.01
CA GLU A 67 -10.83 -6.59 16.49
C GLU A 67 -10.78 -5.92 17.87
N VAL A 68 -10.02 -6.49 18.81
CA VAL A 68 -9.80 -5.90 20.14
C VAL A 68 -9.17 -4.50 20.03
N GLU A 69 -8.15 -4.35 19.20
CA GLU A 69 -7.44 -3.07 19.04
C GLU A 69 -8.30 -2.02 18.33
N LEU A 70 -9.10 -2.41 17.33
CA LEU A 70 -10.07 -1.50 16.69
C LEU A 70 -11.15 -1.04 17.67
N LEU A 71 -11.63 -1.91 18.57
CA LEU A 71 -12.60 -1.54 19.60
C LEU A 71 -12.00 -0.56 20.62
N LYS A 72 -10.75 -0.79 21.05
CA LYS A 72 -10.00 0.14 21.90
C LYS A 72 -9.81 1.49 21.19
N MET A 73 -9.40 1.48 19.92
CA MET A 73 -9.24 2.68 19.11
C MET A 73 -10.54 3.46 18.96
N LYS A 74 -11.66 2.77 18.67
CA LYS A 74 -13.00 3.37 18.65
C LYS A 74 -13.31 4.13 19.93
N GLN A 75 -13.01 3.55 21.09
CA GLN A 75 -13.26 4.20 22.38
C GLN A 75 -12.39 5.46 22.57
N LEU A 76 -11.11 5.40 22.20
CA LEU A 76 -10.20 6.55 22.30
C LEU A 76 -10.62 7.69 21.36
N VAL A 77 -10.97 7.36 20.11
CA VAL A 77 -11.47 8.35 19.14
C VAL A 77 -12.78 8.98 19.61
N ALA A 78 -13.70 8.19 20.19
CA ALA A 78 -14.95 8.71 20.72
C ALA A 78 -14.75 9.70 21.89
N ARG A 79 -13.68 9.55 22.69
CA ARG A 79 -13.32 10.49 23.77
C ARG A 79 -12.88 11.86 23.25
N LEU A 80 -12.51 11.98 21.97
CA LEU A 80 -12.28 13.27 21.32
C LEU A 80 -13.59 14.01 20.97
N GLY A 81 -14.76 13.43 21.27
CA GLY A 81 -16.06 13.99 20.88
C GLY A 81 -16.47 13.64 19.44
N LEU A 82 -15.75 12.74 18.78
CA LEU A 82 -16.01 12.30 17.42
C LEU A 82 -17.00 11.13 17.38
N THR A 83 -17.80 11.05 16.33
CA THR A 83 -18.70 9.90 16.11
C THR A 83 -17.96 8.79 15.38
N VAL A 84 -18.02 7.56 15.90
CA VAL A 84 -17.30 6.41 15.31
C VAL A 84 -18.24 5.24 15.04
N LYS A 85 -18.26 4.75 13.79
CA LYS A 85 -19.02 3.58 13.37
C LYS A 85 -18.08 2.43 12.96
N THR A 86 -18.46 1.21 13.29
CA THR A 86 -17.78 -0.02 12.85
C THR A 86 -18.42 -0.52 11.57
N VAL A 87 -17.60 -0.88 10.59
CA VAL A 87 -18.05 -1.59 9.38
C VAL A 87 -17.60 -3.04 9.50
N LEU A 88 -18.51 -3.98 9.27
CA LEU A 88 -18.25 -5.41 9.43
C LEU A 88 -17.95 -6.09 8.09
N LEU A 89 -17.12 -7.11 8.13
CA LEU A 89 -16.95 -8.10 7.07
C LEU A 89 -18.14 -9.06 7.03
N ASN A 90 -18.27 -9.83 5.96
CA ASN A 90 -19.34 -10.84 5.82
C ASN A 90 -19.32 -11.92 6.92
N ASN A 91 -18.16 -12.17 7.53
CA ASN A 91 -18.01 -13.11 8.64
C ASN A 91 -18.27 -12.46 10.03
N GLY A 92 -18.73 -11.21 10.07
CA GLY A 92 -19.06 -10.49 11.31
C GLY A 92 -17.90 -9.75 11.97
N ALA A 93 -16.65 -10.01 11.58
CA ALA A 93 -15.48 -9.32 12.14
C ALA A 93 -15.43 -7.84 11.70
N ILE A 94 -14.89 -6.95 12.54
CA ILE A 94 -14.73 -5.54 12.18
C ILE A 94 -13.72 -5.39 11.04
N SER A 95 -14.15 -4.83 9.91
CA SER A 95 -13.30 -4.50 8.76
C SER A 95 -12.57 -3.18 8.95
N LYS A 96 -13.26 -2.16 9.47
CA LYS A 96 -12.74 -0.79 9.58
C LYS A 96 -13.59 0.08 10.49
N LEU A 97 -13.04 1.23 10.86
CA LEU A 97 -13.76 2.30 11.53
C LEU A 97 -14.05 3.44 10.54
N GLN A 98 -15.23 4.03 10.66
CA GLN A 98 -15.60 5.30 10.03
C GLN A 98 -15.73 6.35 11.12
N VAL A 99 -14.94 7.42 11.01
CA VAL A 99 -14.90 8.51 11.99
C VAL A 99 -15.51 9.74 11.37
N TYR A 100 -16.38 10.41 12.10
CA TYR A 100 -17.16 11.56 11.64
C TYR A 100 -17.03 12.74 12.59
N ASN A 101 -16.97 13.93 12.00
CA ASN A 101 -17.35 15.18 12.64
C ASN A 101 -18.46 15.87 11.80
N ASN A 102 -18.78 17.12 12.12
CA ASN A 102 -19.84 17.86 11.43
C ASN A 102 -19.52 18.19 9.95
N HIS A 103 -18.25 18.08 9.54
CA HIS A 103 -17.75 18.59 8.26
C HIS A 103 -17.15 17.51 7.36
N ALA A 104 -16.79 16.35 7.91
CA ALA A 104 -16.00 15.33 7.23
C ALA A 104 -16.23 13.92 7.77
N MET A 105 -15.80 12.94 6.97
CA MET A 105 -15.67 11.54 7.34
C MET A 105 -14.33 11.01 6.84
N ILE A 106 -13.64 10.26 7.68
CA ILE A 106 -12.42 9.50 7.33
C ILE A 106 -12.60 8.03 7.69
N LYS A 107 -11.75 7.17 7.11
CA LYS A 107 -11.69 5.76 7.45
C LYS A 107 -10.39 5.41 8.15
N ILE A 108 -10.47 4.42 9.03
CA ILE A 108 -9.30 3.72 9.59
C ILE A 108 -9.38 2.26 9.17
N GLU A 109 -8.47 1.83 8.30
CA GLU A 109 -8.54 0.54 7.58
C GLU A 109 -7.26 -0.28 7.84
N PRO A 110 -7.30 -1.32 8.69
CA PRO A 110 -6.20 -2.27 8.80
C PRO A 110 -6.16 -3.22 7.61
N ASN A 111 -4.95 -3.62 7.21
CA ASN A 111 -4.74 -4.61 6.17
C ASN A 111 -4.78 -6.04 6.74
N PHE A 112 -5.78 -6.82 6.32
CA PHE A 112 -5.96 -8.22 6.75
C PHE A 112 -5.16 -9.24 5.94
N VAL A 113 -4.43 -8.82 4.90
CA VAL A 113 -3.71 -9.73 3.98
C VAL A 113 -2.21 -9.52 4.12
N LEU A 114 -1.75 -8.29 3.88
CA LEU A 114 -0.36 -7.90 3.93
C LEU A 114 -0.06 -7.37 5.34
N ARG A 115 0.32 -8.31 6.23
CA ARG A 115 0.70 -8.08 7.62
C ARG A 115 2.21 -8.27 7.79
N GLY A 116 2.74 -7.71 8.88
CA GLY A 116 4.19 -7.58 9.08
C GLY A 116 4.78 -6.46 8.24
N ALA A 117 6.07 -6.20 8.44
CA ALA A 117 6.84 -5.23 7.66
C ALA A 117 8.04 -5.95 7.04
N VAL A 118 8.43 -5.55 5.83
CA VAL A 118 9.62 -6.10 5.17
C VAL A 118 10.88 -5.55 5.83
N PHE A 119 10.90 -4.24 6.05
CA PHE A 119 11.97 -3.53 6.75
C PHE A 119 11.43 -2.95 8.06
N PRO A 120 12.31 -2.63 9.04
CA PRO A 120 11.88 -2.02 10.29
C PRO A 120 11.03 -0.75 10.08
N CYS A 121 10.01 -0.58 10.92
CA CYS A 121 9.19 0.63 10.92
C CYS A 121 10.00 1.85 11.36
N GLU A 122 9.54 3.03 10.97
CA GLU A 122 10.20 4.30 11.24
C GLU A 122 9.23 5.25 11.97
N GLU A 123 9.74 6.02 12.93
CA GLU A 123 8.99 7.17 13.47
C GLU A 123 9.23 8.37 12.55
N LYS A 124 8.15 8.97 12.04
CA LYS A 124 8.24 10.14 11.14
C LYS A 124 7.44 11.31 11.67
N GLU A 125 7.98 12.51 11.44
CA GLU A 125 7.30 13.78 11.70
C GLU A 125 6.35 14.14 10.57
N LEU A 126 5.26 14.82 10.92
CA LEU A 126 4.39 15.45 9.93
C LEU A 126 5.21 16.46 9.10
N CYS A 127 5.04 16.50 7.78
CA CYS A 127 5.77 17.43 6.92
C CYS A 127 5.44 18.91 7.20
N ASP A 128 6.41 19.80 6.96
CA ASP A 128 6.35 21.23 7.26
C ASP A 128 5.08 21.89 6.69
N LYS A 129 4.75 21.64 5.43
CA LYS A 129 3.56 22.22 4.80
C LYS A 129 2.27 21.81 5.48
N ALA A 130 2.15 20.57 5.95
CA ALA A 130 0.98 20.12 6.69
C ALA A 130 0.96 20.69 8.12
N GLN A 131 2.13 20.89 8.75
CA GLN A 131 2.22 21.57 10.04
C GLN A 131 1.73 23.02 9.92
N ASP A 132 2.21 23.75 8.92
CA ASP A 132 1.84 25.15 8.67
C ASP A 132 0.37 25.31 8.28
N GLU A 133 -0.13 24.44 7.39
CA GLU A 133 -1.50 24.55 6.87
C GLU A 133 -2.56 24.17 7.91
N PHE A 134 -2.29 23.17 8.76
CA PHE A 134 -3.26 22.64 9.72
C PHE A 134 -2.97 23.00 11.17
N LEU A 135 -1.83 23.65 11.46
CA LEU A 135 -1.36 24.00 12.80
C LEU A 135 -1.30 22.77 13.73
N LYS A 136 -0.75 21.67 13.22
CA LYS A 136 -0.61 20.39 13.93
C LYS A 136 0.84 19.94 13.92
N PHE A 137 1.30 19.38 15.03
CA PHE A 137 2.64 18.84 15.18
C PHE A 137 2.51 17.44 15.76
N MET A 138 3.08 16.44 15.08
CA MET A 138 3.01 15.05 15.54
C MET A 138 4.14 14.20 14.95
N ARG A 139 4.41 13.10 15.64
CA ARG A 139 5.15 11.96 15.12
C ARG A 139 4.27 10.73 15.16
N VAL A 140 4.42 9.87 14.16
CA VAL A 140 3.71 8.59 14.08
C VAL A 140 4.63 7.50 13.55
N LYS A 141 4.40 6.27 14.00
CA LYS A 141 4.99 5.07 13.43
C LYS A 141 4.48 4.82 12.01
N THR A 142 5.37 4.80 11.03
CA THR A 142 5.08 4.42 9.64
C THR A 142 5.81 3.14 9.26
N LEU A 143 5.35 2.47 8.21
CA LEU A 143 6.23 1.54 7.50
C LEU A 143 7.47 2.28 6.97
N SER A 144 8.55 1.53 6.72
CA SER A 144 9.75 2.06 6.06
C SER A 144 9.41 2.69 4.70
N VAL A 145 10.26 3.61 4.22
CA VAL A 145 10.09 4.19 2.87
C VAL A 145 10.09 3.09 1.80
N ALA A 146 10.92 2.05 1.97
CA ALA A 146 10.96 0.90 1.09
C ALA A 146 9.63 0.13 1.04
N ASP A 147 9.03 -0.16 2.20
CA ASP A 147 7.72 -0.82 2.29
C ASP A 147 6.58 0.01 1.72
N LEU A 148 6.57 1.31 2.02
CA LEU A 148 5.56 2.24 1.52
C LEU A 148 5.54 2.22 -0.01
N TYR A 149 6.72 2.31 -0.63
CA TYR A 149 6.84 2.31 -2.08
C TYR A 149 6.72 0.93 -2.72
N GLY A 150 7.25 -0.12 -2.10
CA GLY A 150 7.05 -1.50 -2.56
C GLY A 150 5.56 -1.85 -2.66
N GLY A 151 4.79 -1.51 -1.62
CA GLY A 151 3.34 -1.68 -1.62
C GLY A 151 2.62 -0.75 -2.61
N LYS A 152 3.09 0.49 -2.77
CA LYS A 152 2.54 1.47 -3.72
C LYS A 152 2.72 1.02 -5.18
N ILE A 153 3.91 0.52 -5.53
CA ILE A 153 4.22 -0.03 -6.86
C ILE A 153 3.34 -1.24 -7.14
N TYR A 154 3.22 -2.17 -6.19
CA TYR A 154 2.33 -3.31 -6.33
C TYR A 154 0.88 -2.87 -6.59
N ALA A 155 0.35 -1.93 -5.80
CA ALA A 155 -0.99 -1.40 -5.99
C ALA A 155 -1.15 -0.72 -7.36
N ALA A 156 -0.16 0.07 -7.80
CA ALA A 156 -0.20 0.72 -9.10
C ALA A 156 -0.26 -0.27 -10.26
N LEU A 157 0.53 -1.35 -10.23
CA LEU A 157 0.47 -2.39 -11.27
C LEU A 157 -0.85 -3.17 -11.25
N ASP A 158 -1.50 -3.26 -10.09
CA ASP A 158 -2.77 -3.97 -9.96
C ASP A 158 -3.96 -3.20 -10.56
N ARG A 159 -4.07 -1.90 -10.24
CA ARG A 159 -5.25 -1.09 -10.59
C ARG A 159 -4.98 0.16 -11.42
N TYR A 160 -3.73 0.55 -11.63
CA TYR A 160 -3.32 1.76 -12.37
C TYR A 160 -4.04 3.05 -11.94
N HIS A 161 -4.33 3.19 -10.66
CA HIS A 161 -5.04 4.36 -10.16
C HIS A 161 -4.15 5.63 -10.27
N PRO A 162 -4.66 6.79 -10.75
CA PRO A 162 -3.89 8.02 -10.93
C PRO A 162 -3.09 8.47 -9.70
N ARG A 163 -3.69 8.39 -8.49
CA ARG A 163 -2.99 8.70 -7.23
C ARG A 163 -1.75 7.84 -7.00
N ASP A 164 -1.80 6.55 -7.36
CA ASP A 164 -0.66 5.66 -7.15
C ASP A 164 0.45 5.96 -8.15
N LEU A 165 0.08 6.23 -9.41
CA LEU A 165 1.04 6.64 -10.45
C LEU A 165 1.66 8.00 -10.16
N PHE A 166 0.92 8.93 -9.57
CA PHE A 166 1.46 10.22 -9.12
C PHE A 166 2.49 10.03 -8.01
N ASP A 167 2.19 9.23 -6.98
CA ASP A 167 3.14 8.95 -5.91
C ASP A 167 4.42 8.27 -6.46
N ILE A 168 4.29 7.41 -7.48
CA ILE A 168 5.41 6.76 -8.17
C ILE A 168 6.19 7.74 -9.05
N LYS A 169 5.51 8.66 -9.74
CA LYS A 169 6.18 9.73 -10.50
C LYS A 169 7.13 10.50 -9.59
N LEU A 170 6.65 10.92 -8.42
CA LEU A 170 7.46 11.64 -7.44
C LEU A 170 8.59 10.78 -6.85
N LEU A 171 8.37 9.48 -6.65
CA LEU A 171 9.45 8.56 -6.27
C LEU A 171 10.57 8.58 -7.31
N LEU A 172 10.22 8.41 -8.58
CA LEU A 172 11.16 8.31 -9.68
C LEU A 172 11.93 9.62 -9.92
N GLU A 173 11.28 10.77 -9.72
CA GLU A 173 11.91 12.09 -9.86
C GLU A 173 12.85 12.46 -8.72
N ASN A 174 12.62 11.94 -7.51
CA ASN A 174 13.42 12.29 -6.33
C ASN A 174 14.58 11.32 -6.08
N GLN A 175 14.27 10.05 -5.77
CA GLN A 175 15.26 9.06 -5.33
C GLN A 175 15.40 7.86 -6.28
N GLY A 176 14.45 7.68 -7.20
CA GLY A 176 14.43 6.52 -8.08
C GLY A 176 14.05 5.21 -7.37
N LEU A 177 14.27 4.09 -8.06
CA LEU A 177 14.08 2.75 -7.50
C LEU A 177 15.38 2.32 -6.79
N THR A 178 15.47 2.56 -5.48
CA THR A 178 16.58 2.04 -4.68
C THR A 178 16.52 0.52 -4.58
N GLU A 179 17.61 -0.10 -4.13
CA GLU A 179 17.65 -1.54 -3.90
C GLU A 179 16.59 -2.00 -2.90
N GLU A 180 16.43 -1.31 -1.78
CA GLU A 180 15.45 -1.67 -0.74
C GLU A 180 14.01 -1.50 -1.24
N VAL A 181 13.71 -0.42 -2.00
CA VAL A 181 12.39 -0.24 -2.63
C VAL A 181 12.08 -1.38 -3.60
N ARG A 182 13.08 -1.77 -4.40
CA ARG A 182 12.96 -2.88 -5.35
C ARG A 182 12.75 -4.22 -4.63
N GLN A 183 13.54 -4.51 -3.60
CA GLN A 183 13.40 -5.73 -2.78
C GLN A 183 12.06 -5.79 -2.05
N ALA A 184 11.61 -4.68 -1.45
CA ALA A 184 10.27 -4.58 -0.89
C ALA A 184 9.23 -4.91 -1.97
N PHE A 185 9.29 -4.28 -3.14
CA PHE A 185 8.36 -4.56 -4.24
C PHE A 185 8.35 -6.04 -4.65
N ILE A 186 9.52 -6.69 -4.75
CA ILE A 186 9.63 -8.14 -5.02
C ILE A 186 8.84 -8.95 -3.98
N ILE A 187 8.91 -8.58 -2.70
CA ILE A 187 8.19 -9.26 -1.60
C ILE A 187 6.69 -8.97 -1.63
N TYR A 188 6.26 -7.74 -1.94
CA TYR A 188 4.85 -7.42 -2.17
C TYR A 188 4.28 -8.17 -3.37
N LEU A 189 5.04 -8.29 -4.46
CA LEU A 189 4.70 -9.10 -5.63
C LEU A 189 4.59 -10.60 -5.29
N ALA A 190 5.52 -11.10 -4.48
CA ALA A 190 5.51 -12.46 -3.93
C ALA A 190 4.33 -12.73 -2.99
N SER A 191 3.79 -11.69 -2.34
CA SER A 191 2.66 -11.79 -1.41
C SER A 191 1.29 -11.60 -2.07
N GLY A 192 1.27 -10.97 -3.25
CA GLY A 192 0.05 -10.57 -3.94
C GLY A 192 -0.83 -11.73 -4.40
N SER A 193 -2.15 -11.50 -4.50
CA SER A 193 -3.09 -12.51 -4.98
C SER A 193 -2.97 -12.75 -6.49
N ARG A 194 -2.64 -11.72 -7.28
CA ARG A 194 -2.58 -11.82 -8.73
C ARG A 194 -1.38 -12.62 -9.25
N PRO A 195 -1.49 -13.21 -10.44
CA PRO A 195 -0.34 -13.82 -11.09
C PRO A 195 0.74 -12.77 -11.37
N MET A 196 1.97 -13.03 -10.94
CA MET A 196 3.07 -12.06 -11.03
C MET A 196 3.33 -11.61 -12.48
N HIS A 197 3.22 -12.55 -13.43
CA HIS A 197 3.43 -12.26 -14.85
C HIS A 197 2.36 -11.33 -15.43
N GLU A 198 1.14 -11.28 -14.89
CA GLU A 198 0.10 -10.34 -15.34
C GLU A 198 0.35 -8.91 -14.84
N LEU A 199 1.00 -8.76 -13.68
CA LEU A 199 1.38 -7.45 -13.14
C LEU A 199 2.62 -6.89 -13.86
N LEU A 200 3.58 -7.77 -14.16
CA LEU A 200 4.83 -7.41 -14.83
C LEU A 200 4.69 -7.25 -16.36
N GLU A 201 3.70 -7.92 -16.98
CA GLU A 201 3.34 -7.75 -18.40
C GLU A 201 1.84 -7.50 -18.54
N PRO A 202 1.36 -6.29 -18.16
CA PRO A 202 -0.06 -5.97 -18.15
C PRO A 202 -0.63 -5.86 -19.56
N ARG A 203 -1.87 -6.31 -19.74
CA ARG A 203 -2.64 -6.04 -20.97
C ARG A 203 -3.40 -4.72 -20.81
N ILE A 204 -3.02 -3.71 -21.59
CA ILE A 204 -3.75 -2.45 -21.65
C ILE A 204 -4.88 -2.57 -22.67
N THR A 205 -6.11 -2.70 -22.20
CA THR A 205 -7.32 -2.73 -23.02
C THR A 205 -7.92 -1.33 -23.18
N ASP A 206 -8.72 -1.12 -24.23
CA ASP A 206 -9.44 0.16 -24.42
C ASP A 206 -10.33 0.51 -23.23
N ALA A 207 -11.02 -0.48 -22.66
CA ALA A 207 -11.82 -0.31 -21.44
C ALA A 207 -10.98 0.22 -20.27
N SER A 208 -9.79 -0.35 -20.05
CA SER A 208 -8.88 0.09 -18.99
C SER A 208 -8.28 1.48 -19.25
N GLN A 209 -8.23 1.94 -20.50
CA GLN A 209 -7.80 3.30 -20.84
C GLN A 209 -8.93 4.29 -20.55
N GLN A 210 -10.15 3.96 -20.92
CA GLN A 210 -11.34 4.78 -20.65
C GLN A 210 -11.61 4.93 -19.15
N GLU A 211 -11.48 3.84 -18.39
CA GLU A 211 -11.58 3.86 -16.93
C GLU A 211 -10.51 4.78 -16.32
N PHE A 212 -9.27 4.67 -16.75
CA PHE A 212 -8.18 5.51 -16.27
C PHE A 212 -8.42 7.00 -16.55
N GLU A 213 -8.85 7.36 -17.76
CA GLU A 213 -9.22 8.74 -18.13
C GLU A 213 -10.38 9.27 -17.26
N HIS A 214 -11.39 8.43 -17.00
CA HIS A 214 -12.52 8.77 -16.15
C HIS A 214 -12.09 9.02 -14.71
N THR A 215 -11.33 8.10 -14.11
CA THR A 215 -10.81 8.24 -12.74
C THR A 215 -9.88 9.44 -12.62
N PHE A 216 -9.04 9.71 -13.63
CA PHE A 216 -8.19 10.91 -13.64
C PHE A 216 -9.01 12.18 -13.54
N LYS A 217 -10.05 12.33 -14.38
CA LYS A 217 -10.90 13.52 -14.43
C LYS A 217 -11.75 13.70 -13.18
N ASN A 218 -12.31 12.63 -12.65
CA ASN A 218 -13.35 12.73 -11.62
C ASN A 218 -12.84 12.54 -10.19
N GLU A 219 -11.72 11.83 -10.01
CA GLU A 219 -11.24 11.41 -8.68
C GLU A 219 -9.82 11.86 -8.36
N PHE A 220 -9.14 12.57 -9.28
CA PHE A 220 -7.76 12.99 -9.09
C PHE A 220 -7.49 14.44 -9.52
N ALA A 221 -8.08 14.91 -10.63
CA ALA A 221 -7.95 16.28 -11.07
C ALA A 221 -8.42 17.24 -9.96
N GLY A 222 -7.51 18.09 -9.48
CA GLY A 222 -7.76 19.04 -8.37
C GLY A 222 -7.39 18.54 -6.96
N MET A 223 -6.83 17.33 -6.82
CA MET A 223 -6.31 16.82 -5.54
C MET A 223 -4.83 17.14 -5.30
N THR A 224 -4.12 17.58 -6.33
CA THR A 224 -2.67 17.85 -6.29
C THR A 224 -2.38 19.33 -6.20
N THR A 225 -1.35 19.68 -5.45
CA THR A 225 -0.79 21.04 -5.45
C THR A 225 0.25 21.22 -6.56
N THR A 226 0.88 20.12 -6.98
CA THR A 226 1.75 20.05 -8.15
C THR A 226 0.89 19.79 -9.40
N SER A 227 1.07 20.58 -10.45
CA SER A 227 0.43 20.33 -11.74
C SER A 227 0.91 18.99 -12.30
N VAL A 228 -0.02 18.13 -12.69
CA VAL A 228 0.25 16.88 -13.39
C VAL A 228 -0.82 16.64 -14.44
N THR A 229 -0.39 16.25 -15.62
CA THR A 229 -1.27 15.97 -16.75
C THR A 229 -1.61 14.49 -16.83
N HIS A 230 -2.72 14.19 -17.49
CA HIS A 230 -3.10 12.82 -17.81
C HIS A 230 -2.03 12.12 -18.67
N ALA A 231 -1.40 12.85 -19.59
CA ALA A 231 -0.35 12.32 -20.46
C ALA A 231 0.88 11.85 -19.65
N GLU A 232 1.33 12.64 -18.67
CA GLU A 232 2.45 12.25 -17.81
C GLU A 232 2.15 10.96 -17.03
N LEU A 233 0.97 10.84 -16.42
CA LEU A 233 0.62 9.61 -15.68
C LEU A 233 0.41 8.41 -16.60
N LYS A 234 -0.09 8.64 -17.82
CA LYS A 234 -0.20 7.59 -18.84
C LYS A 234 1.17 7.06 -19.25
N ASP A 235 2.17 7.92 -19.39
CA ASP A 235 3.54 7.51 -19.69
C ASP A 235 4.13 6.67 -18.55
N ILE A 236 3.96 7.08 -17.29
CA ILE A 236 4.36 6.27 -16.13
C ILE A 236 3.68 4.89 -16.18
N ARG A 237 2.37 4.83 -16.44
CA ARG A 237 1.61 3.57 -16.56
C ARG A 237 2.19 2.64 -17.62
N VAL A 238 2.62 3.16 -18.77
CA VAL A 238 3.17 2.36 -19.87
C VAL A 238 4.59 1.89 -19.57
N HIS A 239 5.41 2.72 -18.93
CA HIS A 239 6.84 2.45 -18.75
C HIS A 239 7.19 1.74 -17.45
N LEU A 240 6.37 1.86 -16.40
CA LEU A 240 6.66 1.31 -15.07
C LEU A 240 6.97 -0.20 -15.08
N PRO A 241 6.20 -1.08 -15.75
CA PRO A 241 6.52 -2.52 -15.76
C PRO A 241 7.89 -2.81 -16.36
N ARG A 242 8.23 -2.12 -17.46
CA ARG A 242 9.53 -2.28 -18.13
C ARG A 242 10.67 -1.76 -17.25
N LEU A 243 10.50 -0.60 -16.63
CA LEU A 243 11.48 -0.03 -15.72
C LEU A 243 11.80 -0.99 -14.56
N LEU A 244 10.77 -1.58 -13.95
CA LEU A 244 10.92 -2.57 -12.89
C LEU A 244 11.65 -3.82 -13.40
N LEU A 245 11.19 -4.37 -14.53
CA LEU A 245 11.81 -5.53 -15.15
C LEU A 245 13.27 -5.28 -15.50
N ASP A 246 13.64 -4.11 -16.00
CA ASP A 246 15.03 -3.80 -16.35
C ASP A 246 15.90 -3.58 -15.10
N SER A 247 15.29 -3.23 -13.95
CA SER A 247 15.98 -3.04 -12.67
C SER A 247 16.26 -4.32 -11.87
N PHE A 248 15.54 -5.42 -12.14
CA PHE A 248 15.66 -6.65 -11.38
C PHE A 248 17.03 -7.33 -11.60
N THR A 249 17.69 -7.65 -10.49
CA THR A 249 18.89 -8.49 -10.47
C THR A 249 18.58 -9.93 -10.87
N GLU A 250 19.60 -10.69 -11.22
CA GLU A 250 19.45 -12.12 -11.52
C GLU A 250 18.90 -12.89 -10.31
N ASN A 251 19.42 -12.63 -9.11
CA ASN A 251 18.97 -13.27 -7.88
C ASN A 251 17.49 -12.97 -7.58
N GLU A 252 17.04 -11.72 -7.75
CA GLU A 252 15.62 -11.36 -7.57
C GLU A 252 14.70 -12.08 -8.57
N ARG A 253 15.13 -12.23 -9.83
CA ARG A 253 14.38 -13.01 -10.82
C ARG A 253 14.30 -14.48 -10.43
N LEU A 254 15.43 -15.07 -10.07
CA LEU A 254 15.51 -16.46 -9.62
C LEU A 254 14.65 -16.66 -8.38
N PHE A 255 14.67 -15.76 -7.41
CA PHE A 255 13.82 -15.81 -6.22
C PHE A 255 12.34 -15.93 -6.59
N LEU A 256 11.83 -15.09 -7.51
CA LEU A 256 10.44 -15.17 -7.96
C LEU A 256 10.12 -16.49 -8.67
N ILE A 257 11.06 -17.06 -9.42
CA ILE A 257 10.93 -18.37 -10.07
C ILE A 257 10.88 -19.50 -9.03
N HIS A 258 11.80 -19.53 -8.08
CA HIS A 258 11.87 -20.51 -7.00
C HIS A 258 10.63 -20.45 -6.08
N LEU A 259 10.17 -19.25 -5.75
CA LEU A 259 8.90 -19.06 -5.04
C LEU A 259 7.73 -19.62 -5.86
N LYS A 260 7.65 -19.30 -7.16
CA LYS A 260 6.56 -19.78 -8.03
C LYS A 260 6.59 -21.29 -8.26
N SER A 261 7.75 -21.93 -8.18
CA SER A 261 7.90 -23.39 -8.16
C SER A 261 7.55 -24.03 -6.81
N GLY A 262 7.21 -23.24 -5.79
CA GLY A 262 6.83 -23.72 -4.45
C GLY A 262 8.01 -24.14 -3.57
N THR A 263 9.24 -23.88 -4.00
CA THR A 263 10.49 -24.22 -3.33
C THR A 263 11.38 -22.97 -3.30
N PRO A 264 10.99 -21.93 -2.54
CA PRO A 264 11.73 -20.68 -2.47
C PRO A 264 13.15 -20.92 -1.97
N ASP A 265 14.10 -20.20 -2.56
CA ASP A 265 15.45 -20.08 -2.04
C ASP A 265 15.58 -18.68 -1.42
N TRP A 266 15.50 -18.62 -0.09
CA TRP A 266 15.54 -17.36 0.66
C TRP A 266 16.90 -16.68 0.59
N SER A 267 17.98 -17.43 0.29
CA SER A 267 19.33 -16.86 0.18
C SER A 267 19.49 -15.92 -1.02
N LEU A 268 18.57 -15.99 -1.99
CA LEU A 268 18.56 -15.13 -3.18
C LEU A 268 18.06 -13.71 -2.89
N LEU A 269 17.43 -13.45 -1.74
CA LEU A 269 16.97 -12.13 -1.36
C LEU A 269 17.51 -11.79 0.03
N PRO A 270 18.40 -10.79 0.17
CA PRO A 270 19.08 -10.50 1.43
C PRO A 270 18.20 -9.69 2.39
N VAL A 271 17.00 -10.20 2.69
CA VAL A 271 16.04 -9.59 3.61
C VAL A 271 15.59 -10.64 4.61
N ASP A 272 15.94 -10.44 5.88
CA ASP A 272 15.69 -11.41 6.94
C ASP A 272 14.19 -11.52 7.29
N GLY A 273 13.73 -12.74 7.60
CA GLY A 273 12.39 -13.00 8.14
C GLY A 273 11.26 -12.94 7.12
N ILE A 274 11.55 -12.74 5.83
CA ILE A 274 10.56 -12.71 4.74
C ILE A 274 9.82 -14.05 4.58
N GLU A 275 10.45 -15.15 4.99
CA GLU A 275 9.85 -16.49 5.04
C GLU A 275 8.73 -16.56 6.07
N HIS A 276 8.69 -15.68 7.06
CA HIS A 276 7.64 -15.66 8.08
C HIS A 276 6.48 -14.72 7.71
N LEU A 277 6.64 -13.87 6.69
CA LEU A 277 5.60 -12.92 6.31
C LEU A 277 4.31 -13.64 5.89
N PRO A 278 3.15 -13.30 6.50
CA PRO A 278 1.90 -14.01 6.23
C PRO A 278 1.46 -13.96 4.77
N GLY A 279 1.74 -12.86 4.06
CA GLY A 279 1.44 -12.73 2.63
C GLY A 279 2.21 -13.73 1.78
N VAL A 280 3.52 -13.89 2.04
CA VAL A 280 4.40 -14.84 1.36
C VAL A 280 3.96 -16.28 1.65
N GLN A 281 3.71 -16.59 2.92
CA GLN A 281 3.22 -17.92 3.34
C GLN A 281 1.88 -18.26 2.69
N TRP A 282 0.95 -17.31 2.63
CA TRP A 282 -0.33 -17.50 1.95
C TRP A 282 -0.15 -17.76 0.45
N LYS A 283 0.76 -17.05 -0.22
CA LYS A 283 1.10 -17.31 -1.62
C LYS A 283 1.60 -18.73 -1.83
N LEU A 284 2.55 -19.17 -1.00
CA LEU A 284 3.15 -20.51 -1.09
C LEU A 284 2.10 -21.61 -0.88
N GLN A 285 1.22 -21.45 0.12
CA GLN A 285 0.10 -22.36 0.33
C GLN A 285 -0.80 -22.47 -0.91
N ASN A 286 -1.09 -21.35 -1.58
CA ASN A 286 -1.91 -21.36 -2.79
C ASN A 286 -1.18 -21.99 -3.99
N ILE A 287 0.13 -21.75 -4.14
CA ILE A 287 0.96 -22.37 -5.17
C ILE A 287 1.03 -23.89 -5.00
N ASN A 288 1.05 -24.39 -3.76
CA ASN A 288 1.13 -25.82 -3.49
C ASN A 288 -0.23 -26.54 -3.59
N LYS A 289 -1.33 -25.81 -3.71
CA LYS A 289 -2.69 -26.36 -3.89
C LYS A 289 -3.13 -26.45 -5.36
N ILE A 290 -2.48 -25.73 -6.28
CA ILE A 290 -2.83 -25.79 -7.71
C ILE A 290 -2.24 -27.06 -8.37
N SER A 291 -2.87 -27.53 -9.45
CA SER A 291 -2.39 -28.69 -10.19
C SER A 291 -1.01 -28.45 -10.80
N HIS A 292 -0.26 -29.54 -10.99
CA HIS A 292 1.09 -29.51 -11.58
C HIS A 292 1.10 -28.81 -12.95
N ASP A 293 0.13 -29.11 -13.82
CA ASP A 293 0.05 -28.50 -15.16
C ASP A 293 -0.19 -26.99 -15.10
N LYS A 294 -1.13 -26.54 -14.26
CA LYS A 294 -1.40 -25.11 -14.07
C LYS A 294 -0.21 -24.40 -13.45
N LYS A 295 0.51 -25.05 -12.53
CA LYS A 295 1.72 -24.51 -11.92
C LYS A 295 2.81 -24.31 -12.97
N ASN A 296 3.07 -25.32 -13.81
CA ASN A 296 4.05 -25.24 -14.89
C ASN A 296 3.68 -24.18 -15.95
N GLU A 297 2.41 -24.10 -16.35
CA GLU A 297 1.94 -23.06 -17.27
C GLU A 297 2.23 -21.65 -16.72
N GLN A 298 1.88 -21.42 -15.46
CA GLN A 298 2.06 -20.13 -14.80
C GLN A 298 3.54 -19.80 -14.55
N LEU A 299 4.36 -20.82 -14.27
CA LEU A 299 5.80 -20.70 -14.11
C LEU A 299 6.47 -20.33 -15.45
N ASN A 300 6.09 -21.00 -16.55
CA ASN A 300 6.62 -20.71 -17.88
C ASN A 300 6.25 -19.30 -18.35
N LYS A 301 5.02 -18.84 -18.06
CA LYS A 301 4.62 -17.45 -18.32
C LYS A 301 5.50 -16.46 -17.55
N LEU A 302 5.81 -16.75 -16.29
CA LEU A 302 6.67 -15.90 -15.47
C LEU A 302 8.12 -15.90 -15.97
N LYS A 303 8.68 -17.07 -16.27
CA LYS A 303 10.01 -17.23 -16.89
C LYS A 303 10.18 -16.38 -18.15
N ARG A 304 9.21 -16.45 -19.06
CA ARG A 304 9.19 -15.61 -20.28
C ARG A 304 9.25 -14.12 -19.96
N VAL A 305 8.44 -13.64 -19.01
CA VAL A 305 8.40 -12.22 -18.63
C VAL A 305 9.70 -11.79 -17.94
N LEU A 306 10.26 -12.65 -17.08
CA LEU A 306 11.51 -12.38 -16.37
C LEU A 306 12.76 -12.60 -17.24
N LYS A 307 12.64 -13.23 -18.41
CA LYS A 307 13.73 -13.61 -19.32
C LYS A 307 14.73 -14.58 -18.66
N VAL A 308 14.21 -15.61 -17.98
CA VAL A 308 14.96 -16.71 -17.33
C VAL A 308 14.54 -18.06 -17.91
#